data_AF-R6B1T3-F1
#
_entry.id   AF-R6B1T3-F1
#
_cell.length_a   1.000
_cell.length_b   1.000
_cell.length_c   1.000
_cell.angle_alpha   90.00
_cell.angle_beta   90.00
_cell.angle_gamma   90.00
#
_symmetry.space_group_name_H-M   'P 1'
#
loop_
_entity.id
_entity.type
_entity.pdbx_description
1 polymer ?
#
loop_
_entity_poly.entity_id
_entity_poly.type
_entity_poly.pdbx_seq_one_letter_code
_entity_poly.pdbx_strand_id
1 'polypeptide(L)'
;MKRSEPTLDDQIRSIHYKYEIPQDKAEALLSSGLRFLEIDKAALLSILAEVPIDTILDMRKDDPWGCIQKKLGLTAALYEERLLRHRARRLHRFYGIPEDRAIPLLQDGYPNHWLRLAYLLEQHTGTSMEDILAARKKSEKWKPWAEARLGISPEDFTKWIAETRNPSLPKK
;
A
#
# COMPACT_ATOMS: atom_id res chain seq x y z
N MET A 1 -20.24 -9.60 8.61
CA MET A 1 -20.63 -8.45 7.75
C MET A 1 -20.01 -8.69 6.37
N LYS A 2 -20.81 -8.96 5.33
CA LYS A 2 -20.28 -8.95 3.95
C LYS A 2 -19.76 -7.53 3.69
N ARG A 3 -18.50 -7.39 3.29
CA ARG A 3 -18.00 -6.10 2.80
C ARG A 3 -18.88 -5.73 1.61
N SER A 4 -19.56 -4.59 1.69
CA SER A 4 -20.19 -3.97 0.54
C SER A 4 -19.14 -3.80 -0.56
N GLU A 5 -19.55 -3.98 -1.81
CA GLU A 5 -18.66 -3.69 -2.93
C GLU A 5 -18.21 -2.22 -2.86
N PRO A 6 -16.94 -1.92 -3.18
CA PRO A 6 -16.44 -0.55 -3.14
C PRO A 6 -17.25 0.33 -4.09
N THR A 7 -17.69 1.49 -3.60
CA THR A 7 -18.38 2.48 -4.44
C THR A 7 -17.43 3.02 -5.53
N LEU A 8 -17.97 3.71 -6.54
CA LEU A 8 -17.15 4.36 -7.55
C LEU A 8 -16.12 5.31 -6.93
N ASP A 9 -16.55 6.13 -5.96
CA ASP A 9 -15.68 7.03 -5.21
C ASP A 9 -14.55 6.29 -4.46
N ASP A 10 -14.84 5.10 -3.92
CA ASP A 10 -13.83 4.27 -3.25
C ASP A 10 -12.80 3.73 -4.24
N GLN A 11 -13.25 3.38 -5.45
CA GLN A 11 -12.38 2.90 -6.52
C GLN A 11 -11.47 4.02 -7.05
N ILE A 12 -12.02 5.21 -7.33
CA ILE A 12 -11.28 6.41 -7.72
C ILE A 12 -10.23 6.74 -6.65
N ARG A 13 -10.65 6.80 -5.38
CA ARG A 13 -9.77 7.03 -4.22
C ARG A 13 -8.64 6.00 -4.15
N SER A 14 -8.97 4.72 -4.31
CA SER A 14 -7.99 3.64 -4.27
C SER A 14 -6.94 3.83 -5.35
N ILE A 15 -7.34 4.04 -6.62
CA ILE A 15 -6.43 4.23 -7.75
C ILE A 15 -5.55 5.45 -7.52
N HIS A 16 -6.17 6.58 -7.17
CA HIS A 16 -5.49 7.85 -6.97
C HIS A 16 -4.40 7.76 -5.90
N TYR A 17 -4.73 7.32 -4.68
CA TYR A 17 -3.76 7.33 -3.60
C TYR A 17 -2.70 6.24 -3.72
N LYS A 18 -3.07 5.05 -4.23
CA LYS A 18 -2.11 3.96 -4.40
C LYS A 18 -1.07 4.31 -5.45
N TYR A 19 -1.49 4.82 -6.61
CA TYR A 19 -0.65 4.93 -7.80
C TYR A 19 -0.35 6.38 -8.21
N GLU A 20 -0.81 7.37 -7.44
CA GLU A 20 -0.63 8.81 -7.74
C GLU A 20 -1.21 9.24 -9.10
N ILE A 21 -2.19 8.47 -9.60
CA ILE A 21 -2.94 8.83 -10.80
C ILE A 21 -3.91 9.97 -10.44
N PRO A 22 -3.97 11.07 -11.21
CA PRO A 22 -4.92 12.16 -10.97
C PRO A 22 -6.36 11.66 -10.84
N GLN A 23 -7.16 12.29 -9.96
CA GLN A 23 -8.53 11.82 -9.66
C GLN A 23 -9.44 11.85 -10.90
N ASP A 24 -9.37 12.93 -11.67
CA ASP A 24 -10.05 13.10 -12.95
C ASP A 24 -9.67 12.00 -13.95
N LYS A 25 -8.39 11.63 -14.02
CA LYS A 25 -7.93 10.51 -14.85
C LYS A 25 -8.48 9.17 -14.35
N ALA A 26 -8.46 8.92 -13.05
CA ALA A 26 -9.00 7.69 -12.47
C ALA A 26 -10.53 7.57 -12.72
N GLU A 27 -11.25 8.68 -12.61
CA GLU A 27 -12.68 8.78 -12.92
C GLU A 27 -12.96 8.52 -14.39
N ALA A 28 -12.19 9.13 -15.31
CA ALA A 28 -12.32 8.91 -16.74
C ALA A 28 -12.09 7.43 -17.13
N LEU A 29 -11.07 6.79 -16.54
CA LEU A 29 -10.78 5.37 -16.76
C LEU A 29 -11.91 4.45 -16.28
N LEU A 30 -12.51 4.74 -15.13
CA LEU A 30 -13.64 3.95 -14.63
C LEU A 30 -14.91 4.20 -15.46
N SER A 31 -15.12 5.43 -15.91
CA SER A 31 -16.26 5.82 -16.76
C SER A 31 -16.18 5.23 -18.17
N SER A 32 -15.00 4.80 -18.63
CA SER A 32 -14.83 4.16 -19.93
C SER A 32 -15.32 2.70 -19.97
N GLY A 33 -15.88 2.18 -18.87
CA GLY A 33 -16.40 0.82 -18.76
C GLY A 33 -15.36 -0.24 -18.43
N LEU A 34 -14.10 0.15 -18.17
CA LEU A 34 -13.05 -0.77 -17.70
C LEU A 34 -13.33 -1.18 -16.24
N ARG A 35 -13.07 -2.45 -15.91
CA ARG A 35 -13.26 -2.92 -14.54
C ARG A 35 -12.17 -2.39 -13.63
N PHE A 36 -12.52 -2.08 -12.38
CA PHE A 36 -11.60 -1.63 -11.35
C PHE A 36 -10.32 -2.49 -11.24
N LEU A 37 -10.44 -3.82 -11.24
CA LEU A 37 -9.28 -4.71 -11.12
C LEU A 37 -8.36 -4.66 -12.35
N GLU A 38 -8.88 -4.32 -13.52
CA GLU A 38 -8.08 -4.14 -14.72
C GLU A 38 -7.29 -2.84 -14.65
N ILE A 39 -7.93 -1.77 -14.19
CA ILE A 39 -7.27 -0.46 -13.96
C ILE A 39 -6.23 -0.58 -12.83
N ASP A 40 -6.56 -1.23 -11.71
CA ASP A 40 -5.64 -1.43 -10.58
C ASP A 40 -4.39 -2.21 -11.02
N LYS A 41 -4.56 -3.26 -11.83
CA LYS A 41 -3.42 -4.02 -12.37
C LYS A 41 -2.61 -3.21 -13.40
N ALA A 42 -3.27 -2.46 -14.27
CA ALA A 42 -2.59 -1.60 -15.26
C ALA A 42 -1.79 -0.49 -14.57
N ALA A 43 -2.38 0.17 -13.57
CA ALA A 43 -1.73 1.21 -12.77
C ALA A 43 -0.50 0.67 -12.02
N LEU A 44 -0.59 -0.53 -11.44
CA LEU A 44 0.57 -1.17 -10.83
C LEU A 44 1.69 -1.40 -11.86
N LEU A 45 1.37 -1.99 -13.03
CA LEU A 45 2.39 -2.23 -14.06
C LEU A 45 2.96 -0.92 -14.63
N SER A 46 2.16 0.13 -14.73
CA SER A 46 2.61 1.47 -15.12
C SER A 46 3.68 2.01 -14.18
N ILE A 47 3.45 1.89 -12.85
CA ILE A 47 4.46 2.26 -11.85
C ILE A 47 5.69 1.36 -11.94
N LEU A 48 5.50 0.04 -12.05
CA LEU A 48 6.62 -0.89 -12.04
C LEU A 48 7.45 -0.82 -13.32
N ALA A 49 6.87 -0.52 -14.47
CA ALA A 49 7.58 -0.40 -15.73
C ALA A 49 7.99 1.04 -16.06
N GLU A 50 7.54 2.02 -15.28
CA GLU A 50 7.77 3.46 -15.51
C GLU A 50 7.25 3.93 -16.88
N VAL A 51 6.10 3.41 -17.29
CA VAL A 51 5.42 3.79 -18.53
C VAL A 51 4.02 4.32 -18.22
N PRO A 52 3.41 5.18 -19.07
CA PRO A 52 2.06 5.66 -18.85
C PRO A 52 1.04 4.51 -18.74
N ILE A 53 0.04 4.67 -17.87
CA ILE A 53 -1.05 3.67 -17.73
C ILE A 53 -1.78 3.43 -19.06
N ASP A 54 -1.92 4.45 -19.90
CA ASP A 54 -2.61 4.33 -21.19
C ASP A 54 -1.85 3.38 -22.12
N THR A 55 -0.51 3.36 -22.05
CA THR A 55 0.32 2.39 -22.77
C THR A 55 0.05 0.96 -22.29
N ILE A 56 -0.08 0.74 -20.97
CA ILE A 56 -0.40 -0.58 -20.42
C ILE A 56 -1.81 -1.04 -20.84
N LEU A 57 -2.78 -0.13 -20.81
CA LEU A 57 -4.16 -0.40 -21.21
C LEU A 57 -4.28 -0.69 -22.71
N ASP A 58 -3.49 0.00 -23.54
CA ASP A 58 -3.43 -0.27 -24.97
C ASP A 58 -2.86 -1.67 -25.25
N MET A 59 -1.73 -2.03 -24.63
CA MET A 59 -1.16 -3.38 -24.73
C MET A 59 -2.16 -4.46 -24.26
N ARG A 60 -3.00 -4.16 -23.26
CA ARG A 60 -3.98 -5.11 -22.71
C ARG A 60 -5.08 -5.50 -23.69
N LYS A 61 -5.31 -4.73 -24.76
CA LYS A 61 -6.27 -5.08 -25.81
C LYS A 61 -5.87 -6.38 -26.51
N ASP A 62 -4.57 -6.59 -26.72
CA ASP A 62 -4.04 -7.72 -27.49
C ASP A 62 -3.33 -8.76 -26.60
N ASP A 63 -2.74 -8.34 -25.49
CA ASP A 63 -1.89 -9.18 -24.67
C ASP A 63 -2.48 -9.51 -23.29
N PRO A 64 -2.31 -10.75 -22.79
CA PRO A 64 -2.53 -11.05 -21.38
C PRO A 64 -1.42 -10.44 -20.50
N TRP A 65 -1.70 -10.24 -19.21
CA TRP A 65 -0.79 -9.59 -18.26
C TRP A 65 0.62 -10.17 -18.21
N GLY A 66 0.77 -11.49 -18.35
CA GLY A 66 2.08 -12.14 -18.36
C GLY A 66 2.89 -11.79 -19.61
N CYS A 67 2.25 -11.64 -20.78
CA CYS A 67 2.91 -11.19 -22.00
C CYS A 67 3.30 -9.71 -21.90
N ILE A 68 2.43 -8.86 -21.34
CA ILE A 68 2.74 -7.45 -21.10
C ILE A 68 3.98 -7.31 -20.21
N GLN A 69 4.03 -8.02 -19.08
CA GLN A 69 5.19 -7.98 -18.17
C GLN A 69 6.49 -8.37 -18.89
N LYS A 70 6.45 -9.42 -19.72
CA LYS A 70 7.60 -9.83 -20.54
C LYS A 70 8.00 -8.76 -21.56
N LYS A 71 7.05 -8.17 -22.28
CA LYS A 71 7.28 -7.11 -23.27
C LYS A 71 7.88 -5.85 -22.62
N LEU A 72 7.52 -5.57 -21.37
CA LEU A 72 8.07 -4.46 -20.58
C LEU A 72 9.43 -4.80 -19.92
N GLY A 73 9.98 -6.00 -20.12
CA GLY A 73 11.23 -6.42 -19.51
C GLY A 73 11.17 -6.59 -17.98
N LEU A 74 9.97 -6.72 -17.41
CA LEU A 74 9.79 -6.92 -15.96
C LEU A 74 10.12 -8.38 -15.59
N THR A 75 11.40 -8.63 -15.32
CA THR A 75 11.84 -9.89 -14.70
C THR A 75 11.27 -10.02 -13.29
N ALA A 76 11.27 -11.24 -12.74
CA ALA A 76 10.79 -11.46 -11.37
C ALA A 76 11.55 -10.60 -10.34
N ALA A 77 12.89 -10.55 -10.46
CA ALA A 77 13.73 -9.74 -9.58
C ALA A 77 13.43 -8.24 -9.70
N LEU A 78 13.30 -7.72 -10.93
CA LEU A 78 13.00 -6.31 -11.15
C LEU A 78 11.59 -5.95 -10.67
N TYR A 79 10.62 -6.84 -10.90
CA TYR A 79 9.25 -6.68 -10.41
C TYR A 79 9.22 -6.57 -8.90
N GLU A 80 9.91 -7.47 -8.20
CA GLU A 80 10.00 -7.47 -6.74
C GLU A 80 10.68 -6.20 -6.23
N GLU A 81 11.86 -5.86 -6.73
CA GLU A 81 12.60 -4.66 -6.33
C GLU A 81 11.73 -3.39 -6.47
N ARG A 82 11.14 -3.18 -7.65
CA ARG A 82 10.31 -2.00 -7.92
C ARG A 82 9.02 -2.01 -7.11
N LEU A 83 8.45 -3.18 -6.82
CA LEU A 83 7.29 -3.31 -5.94
C LEU A 83 7.63 -2.90 -4.51
N LEU A 84 8.80 -3.29 -3.99
CA LEU A 84 9.24 -2.89 -2.65
C LEU A 84 9.51 -1.39 -2.58
N ARG A 85 10.16 -0.80 -3.59
CA ARG A 85 10.32 0.66 -3.70
C ARG A 85 8.98 1.40 -3.73
N HIS A 86 8.03 0.93 -4.55
CA HIS A 86 6.69 1.50 -4.57
C HIS A 86 6.00 1.41 -3.20
N ARG A 87 6.11 0.27 -2.51
CA ARG A 87 5.55 0.10 -1.16
C ARG A 87 6.19 1.05 -0.15
N ALA A 88 7.51 1.20 -0.17
CA ALA A 88 8.25 2.13 0.69
C ALA A 88 7.81 3.58 0.46
N ARG A 89 7.76 4.04 -0.80
CA ARG A 89 7.27 5.37 -1.15
C ARG A 89 5.85 5.62 -0.66
N ARG A 90 4.96 4.63 -0.75
CA ARG A 90 3.60 4.77 -0.18
C ARG A 90 3.60 4.86 1.35
N LEU A 91 4.44 4.07 2.03
CA LEU A 91 4.56 4.15 3.49
C LEU A 91 5.06 5.53 3.91
N HIS A 92 6.02 6.09 3.18
CA HIS A 92 6.50 7.45 3.37
C HIS A 92 5.38 8.48 3.16
N ARG A 93 4.72 8.49 2.00
CA ARG A 93 3.64 9.46 1.71
C ARG A 93 2.48 9.39 2.70
N PHE A 94 2.13 8.20 3.18
CA PHE A 94 0.93 8.02 4.02
C PHE A 94 1.22 8.20 5.50
N TYR A 95 2.43 7.88 5.97
CA TYR A 95 2.74 7.80 7.40
C TYR A 95 4.08 8.43 7.79
N GLY A 96 4.84 8.98 6.85
CA GLY A 96 6.14 9.61 7.11
C GLY A 96 7.32 8.66 7.27
N ILE A 97 7.12 7.34 7.16
CA ILE A 97 8.20 6.34 7.32
C ILE A 97 9.29 6.60 6.27
N PRO A 98 10.56 6.84 6.65
CA PRO A 98 11.66 7.00 5.68
C PRO A 98 11.79 5.77 4.76
N GLU A 99 11.94 5.99 3.45
CA GLU A 99 11.97 4.88 2.49
C GLU A 99 13.17 3.95 2.69
N ASP A 100 14.32 4.51 3.04
CA ASP A 100 15.56 3.80 3.35
C ASP A 100 15.45 2.90 4.59
N ARG A 101 14.64 3.28 5.59
CA ARG A 101 14.26 2.42 6.71
C ARG A 101 13.23 1.36 6.32
N ALA A 102 12.27 1.71 5.47
CA ALA A 102 11.19 0.80 5.08
C ALA A 102 11.67 -0.34 4.17
N ILE A 103 12.54 -0.06 3.19
CA ILE A 103 13.00 -1.04 2.19
C ILE A 103 13.57 -2.33 2.80
N PRO A 104 14.57 -2.30 3.70
CA PRO A 104 15.15 -3.53 4.26
C PRO A 104 14.10 -4.35 5.04
N LEU A 105 13.23 -3.69 5.79
CA LEU A 105 12.14 -4.37 6.51
C LEU A 105 11.12 -5.02 5.56
N LEU A 106 10.84 -4.37 4.43
CA LEU A 106 9.99 -4.95 3.40
C LEU A 106 10.66 -6.15 2.72
N GLN A 107 11.98 -6.13 2.51
CA GLN A 107 12.77 -7.24 2.00
C GLN A 107 12.79 -8.43 2.97
N ASP A 108 12.85 -8.16 4.27
CA ASP A 108 12.72 -9.17 5.33
C ASP A 108 11.29 -9.77 5.44
N GLY A 109 10.36 -9.31 4.61
CA GLY A 109 9.02 -9.86 4.49
C GLY A 109 8.00 -9.23 5.44
N TYR A 110 8.34 -8.16 6.15
CA TYR A 110 7.37 -7.47 6.99
C TYR A 110 6.27 -6.81 6.13
N PRO A 111 4.98 -7.00 6.48
CA PRO A 111 3.88 -6.42 5.72
C PRO A 111 3.71 -4.92 6.02
N ASN A 112 3.21 -4.15 5.04
CA ASN A 112 3.01 -2.68 5.17
C ASN A 112 2.24 -2.29 6.46
N HIS A 113 1.24 -3.08 6.85
CA HIS A 113 0.45 -2.81 8.05
C HIS A 113 1.28 -2.88 9.33
N TRP A 114 2.28 -3.76 9.40
CA TRP A 114 3.14 -3.88 10.57
C TRP A 114 4.09 -2.70 10.69
N LEU A 115 4.75 -2.32 9.59
CA LEU A 115 5.62 -1.14 9.53
C LEU A 115 4.84 0.10 9.97
N ARG A 116 3.62 0.28 9.44
CA ARG A 116 2.73 1.37 9.84
C ARG A 116 2.49 1.39 11.36
N LEU A 117 2.11 0.26 11.95
CA LEU A 117 1.75 0.23 13.38
C LEU A 117 2.96 0.35 14.30
N ALA A 118 4.09 -0.26 13.94
CA ALA A 118 5.33 -0.13 14.70
C ALA A 118 5.87 1.30 14.63
N TYR A 119 5.86 1.94 13.45
CA TYR A 119 6.26 3.33 13.34
C TYR A 119 5.31 4.28 14.08
N LEU A 120 4.00 4.01 14.05
CA LEU A 120 3.04 4.78 14.84
C LEU A 120 3.38 4.71 16.34
N LEU A 121 3.71 3.52 16.86
CA LEU A 121 4.15 3.37 18.24
C LEU A 121 5.47 4.12 18.50
N GLU A 122 6.45 4.04 17.60
CA GLU A 122 7.70 4.81 17.70
C GLU A 122 7.44 6.31 17.90
N GLN A 123 6.53 6.90 17.11
CA GLN A 123 6.21 8.33 17.22
C GLN A 123 5.64 8.74 18.59
N HIS A 124 5.03 7.80 19.31
CA HIS A 124 4.40 8.07 20.61
C HIS A 124 5.22 7.59 21.81
N THR A 125 6.12 6.62 21.64
CA THR A 125 6.89 6.02 22.75
C THR A 125 8.40 6.24 22.65
N GLY A 126 8.91 6.63 21.48
CA GLY A 126 10.35 6.69 21.20
C GLY A 126 11.02 5.32 21.05
N THR A 127 10.29 4.22 21.21
CA THR A 127 10.81 2.87 20.95
C THR A 127 10.91 2.64 19.45
N SER A 128 12.08 2.23 18.94
CA SER A 128 12.27 2.11 17.50
C SER A 128 11.31 1.09 16.86
N MET A 129 10.88 1.38 15.65
CA MET A 129 10.06 0.51 14.81
C MET A 129 10.71 -0.87 14.66
N GLU A 130 12.03 -0.91 14.44
CA GLU A 130 12.82 -2.14 14.28
C GLU A 130 12.79 -3.00 15.55
N ASP A 131 12.99 -2.40 16.73
CA ASP A 131 12.91 -3.11 18.01
C ASP A 131 11.51 -3.67 18.27
N ILE A 132 10.47 -2.89 17.96
CA ILE A 132 9.08 -3.32 18.07
C ILE A 132 8.80 -4.52 17.15
N LEU A 133 9.26 -4.45 15.90
CA LEU A 133 9.08 -5.54 14.93
C LEU A 133 9.83 -6.80 15.32
N ALA A 134 11.05 -6.68 15.85
CA ALA A 134 11.84 -7.81 16.32
C ALA A 134 11.25 -8.47 17.58
N ALA A 135 10.69 -7.66 18.49
CA ALA A 135 10.13 -8.15 19.74
C ALA A 135 8.72 -8.77 19.59
N ARG A 136 7.90 -8.25 18.66
CA ARG A 136 6.52 -8.72 18.47
C ARG A 136 6.45 -9.95 17.56
N LYS A 137 5.84 -11.02 18.07
CA LYS A 137 5.57 -12.24 17.30
C LYS A 137 4.34 -12.09 16.41
N LYS A 138 4.31 -12.84 15.31
CA LYS A 138 3.17 -12.89 14.37
C LYS A 138 1.84 -13.25 15.03
N SER A 139 1.87 -14.13 16.03
CA SER A 139 0.68 -14.59 16.78
C SER A 139 0.11 -13.55 17.73
N GLU A 140 0.85 -12.51 18.08
CA GLU A 140 0.42 -11.51 19.05
C GLU A 140 -0.47 -10.45 18.40
N LYS A 141 -1.54 -10.05 19.09
CA LYS A 141 -2.36 -8.92 18.64
C LYS A 141 -1.68 -7.60 19.00
N TRP A 142 -1.77 -6.62 18.12
CA TRP A 142 -1.10 -5.32 18.29
C TRP A 142 -1.49 -4.58 19.57
N LYS A 143 -2.79 -4.47 19.88
CA LYS A 143 -3.24 -3.71 21.08
C LYS A 143 -2.81 -4.36 22.40
N PRO A 144 -3.07 -5.65 22.65
CA PRO A 144 -2.61 -6.29 23.88
C PRO A 144 -1.09 -6.28 24.03
N TRP A 145 -0.35 -6.40 22.92
CA TRP A 145 1.11 -6.33 22.94
C TRP A 145 1.60 -4.93 23.32
N ALA A 146 1.04 -3.88 22.71
CA ALA A 146 1.41 -2.49 23.00
C ALA A 146 1.06 -2.10 24.45
N GLU A 147 -0.08 -2.55 24.96
CA GLU A 147 -0.46 -2.37 26.36
C GLU A 147 0.55 -3.02 27.31
N ALA A 148 0.84 -4.32 27.10
CA ALA A 148 1.71 -5.07 28.00
C ALA A 148 3.19 -4.67 27.93
N ARG A 149 3.67 -4.19 26.77
CA ARG A 149 5.11 -3.92 26.55
C ARG A 149 5.47 -2.45 26.57
N LEU A 150 4.55 -1.58 26.17
CA LEU A 150 4.78 -0.14 26.02
C LEU A 150 3.86 0.70 26.92
N GLY A 151 2.96 0.07 27.69
CA GLY A 151 2.04 0.78 28.58
C GLY A 151 0.97 1.59 27.84
N ILE A 152 0.70 1.29 26.57
CA ILE A 152 -0.26 2.03 25.74
C ILE A 152 -1.65 1.44 25.86
N SER A 153 -2.63 2.24 26.28
CA SER A 153 -4.02 1.79 26.38
C SER A 153 -4.57 1.36 25.01
N PRO A 154 -5.43 0.33 24.94
CA PRO A 154 -6.09 -0.06 23.70
C PRO A 154 -6.89 1.08 23.05
N GLU A 155 -7.45 1.98 23.85
CA GLU A 155 -8.22 3.14 23.45
C GLU A 155 -7.33 4.18 22.74
N ASP A 156 -6.21 4.57 23.35
CA ASP A 156 -5.26 5.51 22.77
C ASP A 156 -4.71 4.98 21.46
N PHE A 157 -4.30 3.70 21.43
CA PHE A 157 -3.79 3.12 20.20
C PHE A 157 -4.86 3.07 19.10
N THR A 158 -6.13 2.85 19.46
CA THR A 158 -7.25 2.90 18.50
C THR A 158 -7.41 4.29 17.92
N LYS A 159 -7.33 5.32 18.77
CA LYS A 159 -7.41 6.73 18.38
C LYS A 159 -6.29 7.09 17.40
N TRP A 160 -5.04 6.75 17.73
CA TRP A 160 -3.88 7.02 16.86
C TRP A 160 -4.02 6.30 15.50
N ILE A 161 -4.48 5.05 15.48
CA ILE A 161 -4.74 4.30 14.24
C ILE A 161 -5.82 4.98 13.38
N ALA A 162 -6.82 5.61 14.00
CA ALA A 162 -7.87 6.32 13.29
C ALA A 162 -7.36 7.65 12.70
N GLU A 163 -6.48 8.36 13.41
CA GLU A 163 -5.87 9.62 12.98
C GLU A 163 -4.93 9.41 11.78
N THR A 164 -4.13 8.34 11.78
CA THR A 164 -3.20 8.03 10.67
C THR A 164 -3.82 7.08 9.65
N ARG A 165 -5.09 7.24 9.30
CA ARG A 165 -5.82 6.29 8.44
C ARG A 165 -5.23 6.23 7.03
N ASN A 166 -5.17 5.03 6.44
CA ASN A 166 -4.78 4.85 5.05
C ASN A 166 -5.75 5.62 4.12
N PRO A 167 -5.27 6.62 3.36
CA PRO A 167 -6.13 7.47 2.53
C PRO A 167 -6.74 6.74 1.34
N SER A 168 -6.16 5.60 0.92
CA SER A 168 -6.70 4.77 -0.19
C SER A 168 -7.91 3.91 0.20
N LEU A 169 -8.25 3.82 1.50
CA LEU A 169 -9.39 3.01 1.95
C LEU A 169 -10.71 3.80 1.90
N PRO A 170 -11.86 3.13 1.70
CA PRO A 170 -13.19 3.77 1.67
C PRO A 170 -13.45 4.70 2.85
N LYS A 171 -14.09 5.86 2.68
CA LYS A 171 -14.42 6.69 3.86
C LYS A 171 -15.39 5.90 4.76
N LYS A 172 -15.20 6.02 6.08
CA LYS A 172 -16.08 5.42 7.09
C LYS A 172 -17.22 6.37 7.40
#